data_AF-A0A3N5EKL0-F1
#
_entry.id   AF-A0A3N5EKL0-F1
#
_cell.length_a   1.000
_cell.length_b   1.000
_cell.length_c   1.000
_cell.angle_alpha   90.00
_cell.angle_beta   90.00
_cell.angle_gamma   90.00
#
_symmetry.space_group_name_H-M   'P 1'
#
loop_
_entity.id
_entity.type
_entity.pdbx_description
1 polymer ?
#
loop_
_entity_poly.entity_id
_entity_poly.type
_entity_poly.pdbx_seq_one_letter_code
_entity_poly.pdbx_strand_id
1 'polypeptide(L)'
;MSDFSPLRRLPLQSLPADLEPKKHRDLILSIKSLESINQIPTADFLKSTEKPAPPADPKPVAAPVPPPPAAGAWKNAIDLIPLIDPVRDAIKGVWTKHNGRIISEFGGNSALRILYEPPPEYDFRVVFTRAGSQCSTAQFLVREGRRFFFEMGGYENTTSGFSLVNGKGTKENPTRGTFVPKDGVKYVCVIEVRRNRVTALVDDKKISEWVPTMGEITTDDNWCVDVPNLIGLGNCEALTTFEAVQVREVTGKGRIRSTLATPIDPAFIRAVAAVIPEEQPQKVADKLRELNPGYDLDFTHRIEGNQVVEFKVSTQRIADVWPVRALHALRKLDLEGEGSVLADISCLRGLRLQELAISNTRVADLAALQGMPLQRLQISGTPVRDLVPLKTVPLQHLECERIATSDYSALKAVRSLKTINGQLAADFLKSSKEIWTALFDGKSLDFLRQANGWKIEKGVLVNNPENLDAGQTALDFENAEFRIRFKVKELHSLFFPARQTNRG
;
A
#
# COMPACT_ATOMS: atom_id res chain seq x y z
N MET A 1 -37.50 -30.08 -4.43
CA MET A 1 -37.41 -31.37 -5.16
C MET A 1 -37.24 -31.05 -6.62
N SER A 2 -36.19 -31.55 -7.25
CA SER A 2 -35.90 -31.30 -8.67
C SER A 2 -36.86 -32.10 -9.55
N ASP A 3 -37.51 -31.46 -10.53
CA ASP A 3 -38.32 -32.14 -11.53
C ASP A 3 -37.40 -32.68 -12.65
N PHE A 4 -37.35 -34.00 -12.78
CA PHE A 4 -36.53 -34.70 -13.77
C PHE A 4 -37.34 -35.17 -14.99
N SER A 5 -38.62 -34.81 -15.08
CA SER A 5 -39.48 -35.14 -16.23
C SER A 5 -38.91 -34.69 -17.60
N PRO A 6 -38.17 -33.57 -17.74
CA PRO A 6 -37.60 -33.15 -19.03
C PRO A 6 -36.50 -34.06 -19.57
N LEU A 7 -35.92 -34.94 -18.74
CA LEU A 7 -34.87 -35.86 -19.19
C LEU A 7 -35.41 -37.03 -20.02
N ARG A 8 -36.73 -37.26 -20.00
CA ARG A 8 -37.37 -38.30 -20.82
C ARG A 8 -37.06 -38.05 -22.29
N ARG A 9 -36.59 -39.08 -22.98
CA ARG A 9 -36.28 -39.09 -24.44
C ARG A 9 -35.01 -38.34 -24.87
N LEU A 10 -34.20 -37.80 -23.96
CA LEU A 10 -32.88 -37.27 -24.33
C LEU A 10 -31.90 -38.43 -24.61
N PRO A 11 -31.03 -38.36 -25.63
CA PRO A 11 -30.04 -39.39 -25.92
C PRO A 11 -28.81 -39.25 -24.99
N LEU A 12 -29.02 -39.34 -23.68
CA LEU A 12 -27.95 -39.22 -22.69
C LEU A 12 -27.25 -40.57 -22.50
N GLN A 13 -25.91 -40.57 -22.53
CA GLN A 13 -25.10 -41.75 -22.18
C GLN A 13 -24.72 -41.78 -20.70
N SER A 14 -24.54 -40.61 -20.08
CA SER A 14 -24.25 -40.48 -18.66
C SER A 14 -25.06 -39.35 -18.03
N LEU A 15 -25.53 -39.56 -16.81
CA LEU A 15 -26.36 -38.60 -16.07
C LEU A 15 -25.83 -38.39 -14.64
N PRO A 16 -25.17 -37.25 -14.36
CA PRO A 16 -24.84 -36.83 -13.00
C PRO A 16 -26.05 -36.14 -12.38
N ALA A 17 -26.85 -36.89 -11.60
CA ALA A 17 -28.08 -36.38 -11.03
C ALA A 17 -28.41 -37.01 -9.69
N ASP A 18 -29.16 -36.27 -8.88
CA ASP A 18 -29.59 -36.68 -7.55
C ASP A 18 -30.83 -37.60 -7.62
N LEU A 19 -30.68 -38.74 -8.27
CA LEU A 19 -31.75 -39.71 -8.48
C LEU A 19 -31.78 -40.78 -7.38
N GLU A 20 -32.99 -41.15 -6.97
CA GLU A 20 -33.26 -42.31 -6.13
C GLU A 20 -33.68 -43.52 -7.01
N PRO A 21 -33.02 -44.69 -6.91
CA PRO A 21 -33.26 -45.84 -7.81
C PRO A 21 -34.70 -46.33 -7.88
N LYS A 22 -35.40 -46.42 -6.73
CA LYS A 22 -36.79 -46.89 -6.68
C LYS A 22 -37.77 -45.84 -7.19
N LYS A 23 -37.58 -44.58 -6.80
CA LYS A 23 -38.50 -43.47 -7.12
C LYS A 23 -38.42 -43.04 -8.58
N HIS A 24 -37.25 -43.15 -9.22
CA HIS A 24 -37.02 -42.65 -10.58
C HIS A 24 -36.78 -43.76 -11.60
N ARG A 25 -37.12 -45.02 -11.27
CA ARG A 25 -36.92 -46.19 -12.14
C ARG A 25 -37.50 -45.99 -13.55
N ASP A 26 -38.74 -45.52 -13.64
CA ASP A 26 -39.42 -45.36 -14.93
C ASP A 26 -38.79 -44.26 -15.79
N LEU A 27 -38.28 -43.20 -15.16
CA LEU A 27 -37.53 -42.16 -15.85
C LEU A 27 -36.24 -42.75 -16.42
N ILE A 28 -35.47 -43.46 -15.60
CA ILE A 28 -34.18 -44.06 -15.98
C ILE A 28 -34.38 -45.04 -17.14
N LEU A 29 -35.37 -45.93 -17.06
CA LEU A 29 -35.67 -46.89 -18.12
C LEU A 29 -36.21 -46.24 -19.41
N SER A 30 -36.75 -45.02 -19.33
CA SER A 30 -37.21 -44.29 -20.52
C SER A 30 -36.07 -43.72 -21.38
N ILE A 31 -34.85 -43.62 -20.83
CA ILE A 31 -33.66 -43.10 -21.51
C ILE A 31 -32.83 -44.28 -22.01
N LYS A 32 -33.17 -44.80 -23.19
CA LYS A 32 -32.59 -46.06 -23.72
C LYS A 32 -31.07 -46.02 -23.94
N SER A 33 -30.51 -44.84 -24.15
CA SER A 33 -29.08 -44.63 -24.35
C SER A 33 -28.29 -44.55 -23.05
N LEU A 34 -28.94 -44.56 -21.89
CA LEU A 34 -28.31 -44.25 -20.60
C LEU A 34 -27.48 -45.42 -20.10
N GLU A 35 -26.16 -45.28 -20.19
CA GLU A 35 -25.19 -46.29 -19.79
C GLU A 35 -24.79 -46.17 -18.31
N SER A 36 -24.75 -44.94 -17.77
CA SER A 36 -24.36 -44.70 -16.37
C SER A 36 -25.10 -43.54 -15.68
N ILE A 37 -25.27 -43.65 -14.37
CA ILE A 37 -25.78 -42.60 -13.47
C ILE A 37 -24.76 -42.42 -12.34
N ASN A 38 -24.25 -41.20 -12.15
CA ASN A 38 -23.19 -40.92 -11.17
C ASN A 38 -21.99 -41.90 -11.29
N GLN A 39 -21.59 -42.21 -12.52
CA GLN A 39 -20.52 -43.16 -12.87
C GLN A 39 -20.80 -44.63 -12.52
N ILE A 40 -22.00 -44.98 -12.03
CA ILE A 40 -22.44 -46.34 -11.79
C ILE A 40 -23.20 -46.84 -13.04
N PRO A 41 -22.90 -48.04 -13.59
CA PRO A 41 -23.67 -48.62 -14.67
C PRO A 41 -25.18 -48.62 -14.36
N THR A 42 -26.02 -48.22 -15.30
CA THR A 42 -27.46 -48.04 -15.08
C THR A 42 -28.13 -49.30 -14.49
N ALA A 43 -27.70 -50.49 -14.92
CA ALA A 43 -28.20 -51.77 -14.42
C ALA A 43 -27.87 -52.00 -12.94
N ASP A 44 -26.72 -51.52 -12.46
CA ASP A 44 -26.28 -51.68 -11.08
C ASP A 44 -26.89 -50.59 -10.18
N PHE A 45 -27.03 -49.37 -10.70
CA PHE A 45 -27.76 -48.30 -10.04
C PHE A 45 -29.22 -48.71 -9.74
N LEU A 46 -29.90 -49.37 -10.70
CA LEU A 46 -31.27 -49.85 -10.55
C LEU A 46 -31.44 -51.03 -9.58
N LYS A 47 -30.35 -51.70 -9.19
CA LYS A 47 -30.34 -52.79 -8.19
C LYS A 47 -30.06 -52.28 -6.78
N SER A 48 -29.55 -51.05 -6.63
CA SER A 48 -29.24 -50.47 -5.34
C SER A 48 -30.51 -50.23 -4.50
N THR A 49 -30.47 -50.62 -3.22
CA THR A 49 -31.55 -50.40 -2.26
C THR A 49 -31.49 -49.05 -1.56
N GLU A 50 -30.36 -48.35 -1.68
CA GLU A 50 -30.07 -47.06 -1.04
C GLU A 50 -29.57 -46.03 -2.06
N LYS A 51 -29.72 -44.74 -1.73
CA LYS A 51 -29.22 -43.62 -2.54
C LYS A 51 -27.68 -43.65 -2.50
N PRO A 52 -26.97 -43.85 -3.62
CA PRO A 52 -25.51 -43.87 -3.61
C PRO A 52 -24.96 -42.51 -3.18
N ALA A 53 -23.92 -42.51 -2.33
CA ALA A 53 -23.18 -41.30 -1.98
C ALA A 53 -22.60 -40.64 -3.26
N PRO A 54 -22.52 -39.30 -3.32
CA PRO A 54 -21.94 -38.61 -4.48
C PRO A 54 -20.50 -39.12 -4.72
N PRO A 55 -20.11 -39.36 -5.97
CA PRO A 55 -18.79 -39.91 -6.27
C PRO A 55 -17.70 -38.96 -5.78
N ALA A 56 -16.68 -39.51 -5.12
CA ALA A 56 -15.45 -38.78 -4.85
C ALA A 56 -14.79 -38.41 -6.17
N ASP A 57 -14.33 -37.17 -6.31
CA ASP A 57 -13.79 -36.63 -7.55
C ASP A 57 -12.68 -37.52 -8.14
N PRO A 58 -12.71 -37.81 -9.46
CA PRO A 58 -11.64 -38.57 -10.10
C PRO A 58 -10.34 -37.76 -10.10
N LYS A 59 -9.25 -38.37 -9.63
CA LYS A 59 -7.89 -37.82 -9.71
C LYS A 59 -7.56 -37.45 -11.17
N PRO A 60 -7.14 -36.22 -11.47
CA PRO A 60 -6.70 -35.85 -12.82
C PRO A 60 -5.39 -36.56 -13.18
N VAL A 61 -5.34 -37.18 -14.35
CA VAL A 61 -4.08 -37.58 -14.99
C VAL A 61 -3.36 -36.29 -15.41
N ALA A 62 -2.30 -35.96 -14.68
CA ALA A 62 -1.49 -34.78 -14.89
C ALA A 62 -0.58 -34.95 -16.11
N ALA A 63 -0.64 -34.01 -17.07
CA ALA A 63 0.59 -33.56 -17.73
C ALA A 63 1.54 -33.07 -16.63
N PRO A 64 2.86 -33.30 -16.72
CA PRO A 64 3.76 -33.12 -15.58
C PRO A 64 3.63 -31.71 -15.01
N VAL A 65 3.00 -31.63 -13.84
CA VAL A 65 2.99 -30.45 -12.99
C VAL A 65 4.44 -30.27 -12.54
N PRO A 66 5.09 -29.12 -12.83
CA PRO A 66 6.40 -28.86 -12.25
C PRO A 66 6.28 -28.96 -10.73
N PRO A 67 7.25 -29.59 -10.03
CA PRO A 67 7.13 -29.83 -8.61
C PRO A 67 6.88 -28.52 -7.85
N PRO A 68 6.11 -28.53 -6.75
CA PRO A 68 5.89 -27.34 -5.94
C PRO A 68 7.24 -26.76 -5.51
N PRO A 69 7.33 -25.44 -5.28
CA PRO A 69 8.56 -24.83 -4.81
C PRO A 69 8.91 -25.42 -3.44
N ALA A 70 9.88 -26.35 -3.39
CA ALA A 70 10.36 -26.97 -2.17
C ALA A 70 10.71 -25.90 -1.12
N ALA A 71 10.52 -26.19 0.17
CA ALA A 71 10.95 -25.32 1.27
C ALA A 71 12.41 -24.87 1.03
N GLY A 72 12.59 -23.61 0.62
CA GLY A 72 13.84 -23.08 0.06
C GLY A 72 13.69 -22.31 -1.26
N ALA A 73 12.59 -22.47 -1.99
CA ALA A 73 12.38 -21.85 -3.30
C ALA A 73 12.17 -20.32 -3.30
N TRP A 74 11.99 -19.76 -2.10
CA TRP A 74 11.87 -18.31 -1.86
C TRP A 74 13.12 -17.73 -1.17
N LYS A 75 14.20 -18.51 -1.02
CA LYS A 75 15.44 -18.09 -0.36
C LYS A 75 16.12 -16.90 -1.05
N ASN A 76 15.98 -16.80 -2.37
CA ASN A 76 16.54 -15.71 -3.18
C ASN A 76 15.47 -14.70 -3.65
N ALA A 77 14.25 -14.81 -3.13
CA ALA A 77 13.21 -13.84 -3.44
C ALA A 77 13.52 -12.51 -2.75
N ILE A 78 13.13 -11.41 -3.39
CA ILE A 78 13.23 -10.07 -2.83
C ILE A 78 12.16 -9.94 -1.75
N ASP A 79 12.57 -9.72 -0.51
CA ASP A 79 11.66 -9.35 0.56
C ASP A 79 11.31 -7.87 0.45
N LEU A 80 10.03 -7.58 0.29
CA LEU A 80 9.52 -6.24 0.06
C LEU A 80 9.08 -5.55 1.36
N ILE A 81 8.86 -6.29 2.46
CA ILE A 81 8.49 -5.68 3.74
C ILE A 81 9.48 -4.60 4.18
N PRO A 82 10.81 -4.78 4.06
CA PRO A 82 11.78 -3.73 4.41
C PRO A 82 11.56 -2.41 3.65
N LEU A 83 11.07 -2.45 2.42
CA LEU A 83 10.83 -1.27 1.57
C LEU A 83 9.56 -0.49 1.96
N ILE A 84 8.63 -1.15 2.65
CA ILE A 84 7.34 -0.58 3.01
C ILE A 84 7.49 0.35 4.22
N ASP A 85 7.07 1.60 4.02
CA ASP A 85 6.75 2.56 5.07
C ASP A 85 5.23 2.80 5.03
N PRO A 86 4.46 2.29 6.00
CA PRO A 86 3.01 2.40 6.00
C PRO A 86 2.48 3.84 5.99
N VAL A 87 3.22 4.81 6.56
CA VAL A 87 2.80 6.22 6.56
C VAL A 87 2.91 6.81 5.16
N ARG A 88 3.99 6.47 4.45
CA ARG A 88 4.25 6.92 3.08
C ARG A 88 3.42 6.15 2.04
N ASP A 89 3.28 4.84 2.22
CA ASP A 89 2.83 3.91 1.19
C ASP A 89 1.32 3.58 1.26
N ALA A 90 0.66 3.89 2.38
CA ALA A 90 -0.79 3.75 2.47
C ALA A 90 -1.48 4.69 1.49
N ILE A 91 -2.30 4.15 0.61
CA ILE A 91 -3.19 4.91 -0.27
C ILE A 91 -4.51 5.16 0.46
N LYS A 92 -5.09 4.11 1.04
CA LYS A 92 -6.34 4.15 1.80
C LYS A 92 -6.30 3.13 2.92
N GLY A 93 -7.00 3.44 4.01
CA GLY A 93 -7.04 2.61 5.21
C GLY A 93 -5.85 2.85 6.14
N VAL A 94 -5.94 2.28 7.34
CA VAL A 94 -4.86 2.36 8.33
C VAL A 94 -3.96 1.14 8.18
N TRP A 95 -2.68 1.42 7.97
CA TRP A 95 -1.63 0.43 7.82
C TRP A 95 -0.53 0.69 8.81
N THR A 96 -0.03 -0.37 9.45
CA THR A 96 1.08 -0.28 10.40
C THR A 96 2.11 -1.36 10.10
N LYS A 97 3.35 -1.15 10.57
CA LYS A 97 4.45 -2.09 10.45
C LYS A 97 4.99 -2.36 11.84
N HIS A 98 4.94 -3.62 12.25
CA HIS A 98 5.38 -4.04 13.58
C HIS A 98 6.08 -5.39 13.50
N ASN A 99 7.28 -5.49 14.08
CA ASN A 99 8.09 -6.72 14.10
C ASN A 99 8.27 -7.38 12.72
N GLY A 100 8.53 -6.58 11.68
CA GLY A 100 8.71 -7.08 10.32
C GLY A 100 7.43 -7.62 9.67
N ARG A 101 6.26 -7.22 10.16
CA ARG A 101 4.94 -7.57 9.58
C ARG A 101 4.21 -6.30 9.20
N ILE A 102 3.41 -6.39 8.14
CA ILE A 102 2.48 -5.33 7.74
C ILE A 102 1.09 -5.70 8.25
N ILE A 103 0.41 -4.75 8.87
CA ILE A 103 -0.92 -4.94 9.44
C ILE A 103 -1.85 -3.93 8.78
N SER A 104 -2.95 -4.42 8.21
CA SER A 104 -4.09 -3.60 7.80
C SER A 104 -5.16 -3.69 8.87
N GLU A 105 -5.57 -2.54 9.42
CA GLU A 105 -6.66 -2.49 10.39
C GLU A 105 -8.03 -2.72 9.75
N PHE A 106 -9.02 -3.03 10.58
CA PHE A 106 -10.39 -3.22 10.13
C PHE A 106 -10.97 -1.89 9.60
N GLY A 107 -11.54 -1.93 8.39
CA GLY A 107 -12.17 -0.77 7.76
C GLY A 107 -12.65 -1.13 6.35
N GLY A 108 -13.15 -0.15 5.57
CA GLY A 108 -13.53 -0.38 4.17
C GLY A 108 -12.34 -0.69 3.26
N ASN A 109 -12.53 -0.58 1.94
CA ASN A 109 -11.44 -0.81 0.97
C ASN A 109 -10.18 -0.04 1.35
N SER A 110 -9.11 -0.77 1.59
CA SER A 110 -7.80 -0.31 2.00
C SER A 110 -6.79 -0.77 0.95
N ALA A 111 -5.84 0.09 0.65
CA ALA A 111 -4.83 -0.14 -0.37
C ALA A 111 -3.48 0.39 0.10
N LEU A 112 -2.46 -0.44 -0.05
CA LEU A 112 -1.07 -0.14 0.24
C LEU A 112 -0.25 -0.41 -1.01
N ARG A 113 0.46 0.60 -1.52
CA ARG A 113 1.41 0.39 -2.62
C ARG A 113 2.74 -0.15 -2.08
N ILE A 114 3.52 -0.75 -2.96
CA ILE A 114 4.89 -1.12 -2.67
C ILE A 114 5.75 -0.49 -3.76
N LEU A 115 6.82 0.21 -3.38
CA LEU A 115 7.75 0.88 -4.30
C LEU A 115 8.64 -0.11 -5.07
N TYR A 116 8.00 -1.06 -5.75
CA TYR A 116 8.64 -2.09 -6.54
C TYR A 116 7.88 -2.26 -7.86
N GLU A 117 8.57 -2.02 -8.96
CA GLU A 117 8.09 -2.32 -10.30
C GLU A 117 8.57 -3.73 -10.68
N PRO A 118 7.65 -4.67 -10.90
CA PRO A 118 8.06 -6.02 -11.26
C PRO A 118 8.59 -6.07 -12.70
N PRO A 119 9.46 -7.05 -13.01
CA PRO A 119 9.82 -7.33 -14.40
C PRO A 119 8.61 -7.89 -15.19
N PRO A 120 8.72 -8.05 -16.52
CA PRO A 120 7.62 -8.57 -17.34
C PRO A 120 7.00 -9.89 -16.85
N GLU A 121 7.81 -10.78 -16.26
CA GLU A 121 7.32 -12.02 -15.65
C GLU A 121 7.95 -12.21 -14.27
N TYR A 122 7.11 -12.54 -13.30
CA TYR A 122 7.47 -12.62 -11.89
C TYR A 122 6.47 -13.48 -11.12
N ASP A 123 6.87 -13.90 -9.92
CA ASP A 123 5.97 -14.51 -8.94
C ASP A 123 5.86 -13.59 -7.74
N PHE A 124 4.63 -13.32 -7.30
CA PHE A 124 4.35 -12.46 -6.16
C PHE A 124 3.72 -13.27 -5.03
N ARG A 125 4.49 -13.47 -3.95
CA ARG A 125 4.09 -14.24 -2.77
C ARG A 125 3.69 -13.34 -1.63
N VAL A 126 2.57 -13.69 -1.00
CA VAL A 126 2.11 -13.10 0.25
C VAL A 126 1.77 -14.21 1.24
N VAL A 127 2.25 -14.07 2.48
CA VAL A 127 1.81 -14.89 3.62
C VAL A 127 0.95 -14.03 4.50
N PHE A 128 -0.31 -14.43 4.73
CA PHE A 128 -1.25 -13.62 5.48
C PHE A 128 -2.09 -14.43 6.46
N THR A 129 -2.64 -13.74 7.46
CA THR A 129 -3.60 -14.26 8.42
C THR A 129 -4.62 -13.17 8.72
N ARG A 130 -5.91 -13.48 8.57
CA ARG A 130 -7.00 -12.57 8.96
C ARG A 130 -7.47 -12.90 10.36
N ALA A 131 -7.74 -11.89 11.19
CA ALA A 131 -8.22 -12.05 12.57
C ALA A 131 -9.73 -11.80 12.73
N GLY A 132 -10.42 -11.47 11.64
CA GLY A 132 -11.85 -11.20 11.57
C GLY A 132 -12.15 -10.50 10.26
N SER A 133 -13.01 -11.07 9.41
CA SER A 133 -13.26 -10.52 8.08
C SER A 133 -14.68 -10.75 7.56
N GLN A 134 -15.22 -9.72 6.92
CA GLN A 134 -16.45 -9.79 6.14
C GLN A 134 -16.17 -9.74 4.63
N CYS A 135 -14.96 -9.42 4.20
CA CYS A 135 -14.63 -9.28 2.78
C CYS A 135 -13.19 -9.74 2.50
N SER A 136 -12.47 -8.99 1.67
CA SER A 136 -11.33 -9.51 0.92
C SER A 136 -9.97 -9.11 1.48
N THR A 137 -8.99 -9.99 1.25
CA THR A 137 -7.57 -9.64 1.20
C THR A 137 -7.11 -9.77 -0.26
N ALA A 138 -6.29 -8.85 -0.76
CA ALA A 138 -5.93 -8.83 -2.18
C ALA A 138 -4.44 -8.54 -2.43
N GLN A 139 -3.99 -8.98 -3.61
CA GLN A 139 -2.67 -8.67 -4.18
C GLN A 139 -2.86 -7.80 -5.42
N PHE A 140 -2.35 -6.57 -5.40
CA PHE A 140 -2.32 -5.69 -6.58
C PHE A 140 -1.11 -6.05 -7.45
N LEU A 141 -1.37 -6.19 -8.75
CA LEU A 141 -0.48 -6.78 -9.74
C LEU A 141 -0.37 -5.87 -10.96
N VAL A 142 0.71 -6.07 -11.72
CA VAL A 142 0.99 -5.34 -12.96
C VAL A 142 1.39 -6.32 -14.06
N ARG A 143 0.86 -6.11 -15.27
CA ARG A 143 1.29 -6.81 -16.49
C ARG A 143 1.17 -5.86 -17.68
N GLU A 144 2.27 -5.69 -18.44
CA GLU A 144 2.29 -4.84 -19.64
C GLU A 144 1.76 -3.41 -19.38
N GLY A 145 2.12 -2.81 -18.24
CA GLY A 145 1.66 -1.48 -17.84
C GLY A 145 0.25 -1.42 -17.25
N ARG A 146 -0.50 -2.54 -17.27
CA ARG A 146 -1.87 -2.62 -16.78
C ARG A 146 -1.91 -3.12 -15.34
N ARG A 147 -2.73 -2.46 -14.53
CA ARG A 147 -2.98 -2.80 -13.12
C ARG A 147 -4.21 -3.68 -13.03
N PHE A 148 -4.17 -4.66 -12.13
CA PHE A 148 -5.28 -5.54 -11.78
C PHE A 148 -5.02 -6.15 -10.40
N PHE A 149 -5.96 -6.91 -9.86
CA PHE A 149 -5.74 -7.59 -8.59
C PHE A 149 -6.30 -9.00 -8.56
N PHE A 150 -5.74 -9.80 -7.65
CA PHE A 150 -6.33 -11.04 -7.20
C PHE A 150 -6.90 -10.82 -5.81
N GLU A 151 -8.20 -11.04 -5.64
CA GLU A 151 -8.85 -10.96 -4.34
C GLU A 151 -9.14 -12.35 -3.77
N MET A 152 -9.03 -12.46 -2.45
CA MET A 152 -9.28 -13.65 -1.66
C MET A 152 -10.35 -13.33 -0.63
N GLY A 153 -11.53 -13.95 -0.76
CA GLY A 153 -12.67 -13.64 0.10
C GLY A 153 -13.47 -12.41 -0.34
N GLY A 154 -13.52 -12.10 -1.64
CA GLY A 154 -14.40 -11.07 -2.18
C GLY A 154 -15.89 -11.36 -1.95
N TYR A 155 -16.72 -10.31 -2.06
CA TYR A 155 -18.18 -10.37 -1.98
C TYR A 155 -18.69 -11.09 -0.73
N GLU A 156 -18.57 -10.49 0.45
CA GLU A 156 -19.00 -11.09 1.71
C GLU A 156 -18.27 -12.42 2.03
N ASN A 157 -16.98 -12.50 1.66
CA ASN A 157 -16.17 -13.71 1.83
C ASN A 157 -16.76 -14.94 1.12
N THR A 158 -17.27 -14.79 -0.11
CA THR A 158 -17.92 -15.89 -0.86
C THR A 158 -17.13 -16.38 -2.07
N THR A 159 -16.10 -15.65 -2.51
CA THR A 159 -15.33 -16.04 -3.70
C THR A 159 -13.91 -15.47 -3.72
N SER A 160 -13.07 -15.99 -4.59
CA SER A 160 -11.73 -15.47 -4.87
C SER A 160 -11.49 -15.49 -6.38
N GLY A 161 -10.64 -14.62 -6.92
CA GLY A 161 -10.40 -14.54 -8.37
C GLY A 161 -9.76 -13.23 -8.79
N PHE A 162 -9.53 -13.08 -10.09
CA PHE A 162 -8.95 -11.87 -10.67
C PHE A 162 -10.05 -10.88 -11.02
N SER A 163 -9.81 -9.60 -10.78
CA SER A 163 -10.73 -8.53 -11.11
C SER A 163 -9.98 -7.31 -11.62
N LEU A 164 -10.52 -6.57 -12.60
CA LEU A 164 -11.71 -6.88 -13.43
C LEU A 164 -11.30 -7.70 -14.65
N VAL A 165 -12.21 -8.51 -15.21
CA VAL A 165 -12.01 -9.17 -16.52
C VAL A 165 -13.15 -8.79 -17.46
N ASN A 166 -12.84 -8.10 -18.57
CA ASN A 166 -13.81 -7.44 -19.46
C ASN A 166 -14.84 -6.59 -18.68
N GLY A 167 -14.36 -5.81 -17.71
CA GLY A 167 -15.20 -4.95 -16.87
C GLY A 167 -16.06 -5.69 -15.83
N LYS A 168 -15.98 -7.02 -15.75
CA LYS A 168 -16.73 -7.83 -14.78
C LYS A 168 -15.90 -8.15 -13.55
N GLY A 169 -16.50 -7.93 -12.37
CA GLY A 169 -15.91 -8.32 -11.09
C GLY A 169 -15.84 -9.84 -10.90
N THR A 170 -15.12 -10.27 -9.87
CA THR A 170 -14.76 -11.68 -9.63
C THR A 170 -15.95 -12.63 -9.61
N LYS A 171 -17.09 -12.21 -9.07
CA LYS A 171 -18.30 -13.05 -8.98
C LYS A 171 -18.90 -13.42 -10.34
N GLU A 172 -18.67 -12.58 -11.35
CA GLU A 172 -19.32 -12.64 -12.66
C GLU A 172 -18.39 -13.01 -13.80
N ASN A 173 -17.07 -13.09 -13.53
CA ASN A 173 -16.08 -13.32 -14.56
C ASN A 173 -15.51 -14.75 -14.55
N PRO A 174 -14.86 -15.20 -15.65
CA PRO A 174 -14.43 -16.60 -15.80
C PRO A 174 -13.31 -17.05 -14.86
N THR A 175 -12.65 -16.11 -14.16
CA THR A 175 -11.54 -16.43 -13.25
C THR A 175 -12.01 -16.80 -11.84
N ARG A 176 -13.33 -16.75 -11.61
CA ARG A 176 -13.94 -17.08 -10.32
C ARG A 176 -13.47 -18.45 -9.79
N GLY A 177 -12.85 -18.43 -8.62
CA GLY A 177 -12.45 -19.59 -7.85
C GLY A 177 -13.36 -19.86 -6.65
N THR A 178 -13.23 -21.07 -6.10
CA THR A 178 -14.01 -21.56 -4.95
C THR A 178 -13.30 -21.38 -3.60
N PHE A 179 -12.03 -20.99 -3.61
CA PHE A 179 -11.30 -20.73 -2.38
C PHE A 179 -11.91 -19.55 -1.63
N VAL A 180 -12.01 -19.70 -0.32
CA VAL A 180 -12.40 -18.65 0.61
C VAL A 180 -11.52 -18.81 1.86
N PRO A 181 -10.80 -17.76 2.28
CA PRO A 181 -9.98 -17.82 3.48
C PRO A 181 -10.83 -17.96 4.75
N LYS A 182 -10.30 -18.67 5.74
CA LYS A 182 -10.84 -18.74 7.10
C LYS A 182 -10.05 -17.85 8.04
N ASP A 183 -10.74 -17.19 8.96
CA ASP A 183 -10.08 -16.36 9.97
C ASP A 183 -9.29 -17.23 10.96
N GLY A 184 -8.19 -16.67 11.46
CA GLY A 184 -7.22 -17.35 12.31
C GLY A 184 -6.32 -18.35 11.55
N VAL A 185 -6.56 -18.60 10.27
CA VAL A 185 -5.76 -19.52 9.45
C VAL A 185 -4.73 -18.72 8.65
N LYS A 186 -3.50 -19.24 8.65
CA LYS A 186 -2.39 -18.72 7.87
C LYS A 186 -2.39 -19.34 6.47
N TYR A 187 -2.32 -18.50 5.45
CA TYR A 187 -2.27 -18.92 4.06
C TYR A 187 -1.02 -18.40 3.37
N VAL A 188 -0.50 -19.16 2.41
CA VAL A 188 0.52 -18.72 1.46
C VAL A 188 -0.15 -18.55 0.09
N CYS A 189 -0.30 -17.31 -0.37
CA CYS A 189 -0.76 -17.02 -1.73
C CYS A 189 0.43 -16.69 -2.63
N VAL A 190 0.44 -17.24 -3.83
CA VAL A 190 1.44 -16.95 -4.87
C VAL A 190 0.70 -16.65 -6.17
N ILE A 191 0.99 -15.51 -6.77
CA ILE A 191 0.51 -15.16 -8.11
C ILE A 191 1.67 -15.26 -9.08
N GLU A 192 1.55 -16.14 -10.06
CA GLU A 192 2.52 -16.31 -11.14
C GLU A 192 2.08 -15.48 -12.34
N VAL A 193 2.78 -14.38 -12.63
CA VAL A 193 2.50 -13.51 -13.78
C VAL A 193 3.41 -13.91 -14.92
N ARG A 194 2.82 -14.32 -16.05
CA ARG A 194 3.50 -14.70 -17.30
C ARG A 194 2.97 -13.89 -18.46
N ARG A 195 3.69 -13.88 -19.58
CA ARG A 195 3.24 -13.17 -20.79
C ARG A 195 1.88 -13.64 -21.29
N ASN A 196 1.53 -14.92 -21.16
CA ASN A 196 0.30 -15.48 -21.73
C ASN A 196 -0.67 -16.08 -20.69
N ARG A 197 -0.38 -15.94 -19.40
CA ARG A 197 -1.24 -16.40 -18.31
C ARG A 197 -0.93 -15.69 -17.00
N VAL A 198 -1.91 -15.65 -16.11
CA VAL A 198 -1.71 -15.32 -14.69
C VAL A 198 -2.36 -16.40 -13.85
N THR A 199 -1.61 -17.05 -12.97
CA THR A 199 -2.08 -18.17 -12.17
C THR A 199 -2.01 -17.82 -10.69
N ALA A 200 -3.11 -18.05 -9.96
CA ALA A 200 -3.16 -17.89 -8.51
C ALA A 200 -3.09 -19.24 -7.82
N LEU A 201 -2.16 -19.38 -6.88
CA LEU A 201 -2.01 -20.56 -6.03
C LEU A 201 -2.17 -20.16 -4.57
N VAL A 202 -2.89 -20.99 -3.80
CA VAL A 202 -2.94 -20.88 -2.34
C VAL A 202 -2.50 -22.22 -1.76
N ASP A 203 -1.51 -22.19 -0.88
CA ASP A 203 -0.85 -23.37 -0.30
C ASP A 203 -0.49 -24.40 -1.39
N ASP A 204 0.16 -23.90 -2.45
CA ASP A 204 0.60 -24.63 -3.65
C ASP A 204 -0.51 -25.27 -4.51
N LYS A 205 -1.78 -24.99 -4.21
CA LYS A 205 -2.92 -25.45 -5.02
C LYS A 205 -3.39 -24.33 -5.93
N LYS A 206 -3.51 -24.62 -7.23
CA LYS A 206 -4.10 -23.68 -8.19
C LYS A 206 -5.56 -23.39 -7.81
N ILE A 207 -5.87 -22.11 -7.59
CA ILE A 207 -7.19 -21.61 -7.20
C ILE A 207 -7.91 -20.91 -8.35
N SER A 208 -7.16 -20.17 -9.16
CA SER A 208 -7.70 -19.35 -10.24
C SER A 208 -6.65 -19.16 -11.33
N GLU A 209 -7.10 -18.87 -12.54
CA GLU A 209 -6.25 -18.63 -13.69
C GLU A 209 -6.93 -17.64 -14.64
N TRP A 210 -6.14 -16.71 -15.17
CA TRP A 210 -6.52 -15.85 -16.27
C TRP A 210 -5.63 -16.14 -17.48
N VAL A 211 -6.23 -16.17 -18.66
CA VAL A 211 -5.54 -16.22 -19.95
C VAL A 211 -6.14 -15.17 -20.89
N PRO A 212 -5.39 -14.63 -21.88
CA PRO A 212 -5.84 -13.54 -22.74
C PRO A 212 -7.19 -13.78 -23.45
N THR A 213 -7.51 -15.03 -23.77
CA THR A 213 -8.78 -15.40 -24.42
C THR A 213 -10.01 -15.19 -23.53
N MET A 214 -9.84 -15.01 -22.22
CA MET A 214 -10.93 -14.68 -21.29
C MET A 214 -11.31 -13.19 -21.33
N GLY A 215 -10.53 -12.36 -22.01
CA GLY A 215 -10.75 -10.93 -22.08
C GLY A 215 -9.69 -10.10 -21.38
N GLU A 216 -9.82 -8.79 -21.51
CA GLU A 216 -8.93 -7.81 -20.93
C GLU A 216 -8.99 -7.83 -19.40
N ILE A 217 -7.83 -7.88 -18.74
CA ILE A 217 -7.71 -7.76 -17.28
C ILE A 217 -7.36 -6.32 -16.90
N THR A 218 -8.13 -5.71 -16.00
CA THR A 218 -7.98 -4.32 -15.55
C THR A 218 -8.19 -4.22 -14.03
N THR A 219 -8.35 -3.02 -13.48
CA THR A 219 -8.68 -2.76 -12.07
C THR A 219 -9.84 -1.76 -12.02
N ASP A 220 -10.62 -1.74 -10.94
CA ASP A 220 -11.54 -0.63 -10.68
C ASP A 220 -10.81 0.52 -9.96
N ASP A 221 -11.31 1.75 -10.14
CA ASP A 221 -10.69 2.97 -9.59
C ASP A 221 -10.84 3.10 -8.07
N ASN A 222 -11.79 2.38 -7.47
CA ASN A 222 -12.02 2.40 -6.02
C ASN A 222 -11.07 1.47 -5.26
N TRP A 223 -10.41 0.55 -5.97
CA TRP A 223 -9.53 -0.46 -5.40
C TRP A 223 -8.32 -0.74 -6.32
N CYS A 224 -7.39 0.22 -6.35
CA CYS A 224 -6.17 0.12 -7.14
C CYS A 224 -4.94 0.72 -6.43
N VAL A 225 -3.76 0.42 -6.96
CA VAL A 225 -2.54 1.19 -6.66
C VAL A 225 -2.56 2.46 -7.50
N ASP A 226 -2.43 3.62 -6.85
CA ASP A 226 -2.56 4.94 -7.47
C ASP A 226 -1.45 5.24 -8.48
N VAL A 227 -0.25 4.71 -8.26
CA VAL A 227 0.89 4.88 -9.17
C VAL A 227 0.99 3.74 -10.20
N PRO A 228 1.16 4.04 -11.50
CA PRO A 228 1.37 3.02 -12.52
C PRO A 228 2.61 2.14 -12.26
N ASN A 229 2.49 0.87 -12.65
CA ASN A 229 3.55 -0.15 -12.60
C ASN A 229 4.00 -0.61 -11.22
N LEU A 230 3.36 -0.15 -10.14
CA LEU A 230 3.64 -0.65 -8.79
C LEU A 230 2.68 -1.78 -8.41
N ILE A 231 3.22 -2.79 -7.72
CA ILE A 231 2.44 -3.82 -7.02
C ILE A 231 2.00 -3.31 -5.64
N GLY A 232 1.15 -4.07 -4.97
CA GLY A 232 0.65 -3.66 -3.65
C GLY A 232 -0.19 -4.72 -2.95
N LEU A 233 -0.72 -4.33 -1.79
CA LEU A 233 -1.62 -5.13 -0.96
C LEU A 233 -2.96 -4.41 -0.84
N GLY A 234 -4.04 -5.16 -1.00
CA GLY A 234 -5.40 -4.69 -0.77
C GLY A 234 -6.02 -5.41 0.43
N ASN A 235 -6.97 -4.75 1.08
CA ASN A 235 -7.73 -5.34 2.17
C ASN A 235 -9.11 -4.66 2.26
N CYS A 236 -10.15 -5.38 2.62
CA CYS A 236 -11.50 -4.84 2.78
C CYS A 236 -12.20 -5.56 3.93
N GLU A 237 -12.72 -4.78 4.87
CA GLU A 237 -13.51 -5.22 6.03
C GLU A 237 -12.88 -6.42 6.75
N ALA A 238 -11.56 -6.34 6.95
CA ALA A 238 -10.77 -7.38 7.57
C ALA A 238 -9.66 -6.78 8.42
N LEU A 239 -9.34 -7.41 9.56
CA LEU A 239 -8.07 -7.19 10.23
C LEU A 239 -7.07 -8.22 9.69
N THR A 240 -6.05 -7.78 8.95
CA THR A 240 -5.16 -8.68 8.22
C THR A 240 -3.69 -8.42 8.55
N THR A 241 -2.98 -9.47 8.94
CA THR A 241 -1.52 -9.46 9.13
C THR A 241 -0.85 -10.13 7.95
N PHE A 242 0.14 -9.45 7.37
CA PHE A 242 1.01 -9.95 6.32
C PHE A 242 2.41 -10.21 6.90
N GLU A 243 2.82 -11.48 6.91
CA GLU A 243 4.09 -11.93 7.50
C GLU A 243 5.21 -12.05 6.47
N ALA A 244 4.88 -12.18 5.19
CA ALA A 244 5.84 -12.15 4.11
C ALA A 244 5.20 -11.52 2.87
N VAL A 245 5.97 -10.67 2.19
CA VAL A 245 5.58 -10.01 0.94
C VAL A 245 6.81 -10.06 0.04
N GLN A 246 6.82 -10.95 -0.93
CA GLN A 246 8.05 -11.32 -1.63
C GLN A 246 7.84 -11.42 -3.14
N VAL A 247 8.84 -11.00 -3.92
CA VAL A 247 8.85 -11.18 -5.37
C VAL A 247 10.01 -12.06 -5.80
N ARG A 248 9.71 -13.02 -6.67
CA ARG A 248 10.71 -13.73 -7.47
C ARG A 248 10.65 -13.22 -8.90
N GLU A 249 11.77 -12.69 -9.38
CA GLU A 249 11.92 -12.23 -10.76
C GLU A 249 12.11 -13.44 -11.68
N VAL A 250 11.34 -13.53 -12.76
CA VAL A 250 11.41 -14.66 -13.70
C VAL A 250 12.11 -14.25 -15.00
N THR A 251 11.69 -13.15 -15.64
CA THR A 251 12.36 -12.65 -16.86
C THR A 251 12.79 -11.20 -16.73
N GLY A 252 14.09 -10.99 -16.55
CA GLY A 252 14.67 -9.66 -16.33
C GLY A 252 14.74 -9.28 -14.86
N LYS A 253 14.86 -7.98 -14.60
CA LYS A 253 14.97 -7.41 -13.26
C LYS A 253 13.90 -6.36 -13.05
N GLY A 254 13.27 -6.39 -11.88
CA GLY A 254 12.40 -5.34 -11.41
C GLY A 254 13.21 -4.13 -10.96
N ARG A 255 12.50 -3.07 -10.59
CA ARG A 255 13.08 -1.82 -10.13
C ARG A 255 12.48 -1.43 -8.79
N ILE A 256 13.31 -1.32 -7.77
CA ILE A 256 12.93 -0.64 -6.53
C ILE A 256 12.88 0.86 -6.83
N ARG A 257 11.75 1.50 -6.55
CA ARG A 257 11.68 2.96 -6.57
C ARG A 257 12.12 3.50 -5.22
N SER A 258 12.96 4.51 -5.22
CA SER A 258 13.26 5.30 -4.03
C SER A 258 12.18 6.33 -3.71
N THR A 259 11.33 6.64 -4.70
CA THR A 259 10.42 7.78 -4.76
C THR A 259 9.11 7.38 -5.43
N LEU A 260 8.02 8.09 -5.15
CA LEU A 260 6.78 7.93 -5.92
C LEU A 260 6.90 8.56 -7.30
N ALA A 261 7.76 9.58 -7.41
CA ALA A 261 8.09 10.24 -8.67
C ALA A 261 8.82 9.28 -9.62
N THR A 262 8.41 9.32 -10.90
CA THR A 262 9.14 8.71 -11.99
C THR A 262 10.44 9.47 -12.27
N PRO A 263 11.47 8.83 -12.88
CA PRO A 263 12.68 9.52 -13.25
C PRO A 263 12.39 10.71 -14.17
N ILE A 264 13.01 11.86 -13.89
CA ILE A 264 12.91 13.05 -14.73
C ILE A 264 13.38 12.71 -16.14
N ASP A 265 12.58 13.07 -17.16
CA ASP A 265 12.94 12.91 -18.56
C ASP A 265 13.49 14.23 -19.14
N PRO A 266 14.81 14.35 -19.38
CA PRO A 266 15.40 15.56 -19.96
C PRO A 266 14.95 15.82 -21.40
N ALA A 267 14.53 14.79 -22.15
CA ALA A 267 14.05 14.96 -23.51
C ALA A 267 12.70 15.67 -23.53
N PHE A 268 11.77 15.27 -22.64
CA PHE A 268 10.52 15.98 -22.43
C PHE A 268 10.74 17.44 -22.01
N ILE A 269 11.65 17.71 -21.05
CA ILE A 269 11.97 19.08 -20.61
C ILE A 269 12.44 19.94 -21.80
N ARG A 270 13.35 19.42 -22.64
CA ARG A 270 13.81 20.14 -23.83
C ARG A 270 12.69 20.35 -24.85
N ALA A 271 11.81 19.36 -25.04
CA ALA A 271 10.70 19.46 -25.98
C ALA A 271 9.67 20.52 -25.56
N VAL A 272 9.37 20.64 -24.26
CA VAL A 272 8.50 21.71 -23.74
C VAL A 272 9.17 23.07 -23.89
N ALA A 273 10.45 23.19 -23.59
CA ALA A 273 11.18 24.46 -23.74
C ALA A 273 11.29 24.94 -25.20
N ALA A 274 11.15 24.04 -26.17
CA ALA A 274 11.21 24.36 -27.60
C ALA A 274 9.91 24.92 -28.17
N VAL A 275 8.80 24.89 -27.41
CA VAL A 275 7.53 25.50 -27.83
C VAL A 275 7.30 26.85 -27.16
N ILE A 276 6.40 27.64 -27.75
CA ILE A 276 6.01 28.94 -27.22
C ILE A 276 5.41 28.82 -25.81
N PRO A 277 5.60 29.81 -24.92
CA PRO A 277 5.15 29.75 -23.53
C PRO A 277 3.67 29.42 -23.35
N GLU A 278 2.81 29.80 -24.29
CA GLU A 278 1.37 29.54 -24.28
C GLU A 278 1.04 28.05 -24.42
N GLU A 279 1.89 27.26 -25.09
CA GLU A 279 1.69 25.81 -25.27
C GLU A 279 2.33 24.98 -24.14
N GLN A 280 3.26 25.55 -23.38
CA GLN A 280 4.01 24.83 -22.34
C GLN A 280 3.10 24.27 -21.22
N PRO A 281 2.15 25.04 -20.64
CA PRO A 281 1.27 24.55 -19.57
C PRO A 281 0.47 23.32 -20.00
N GLN A 282 -0.04 23.31 -21.24
CA GLN A 282 -0.83 22.18 -21.75
C GLN A 282 0.01 20.91 -21.88
N LYS A 283 1.23 21.00 -22.45
CA LYS A 283 2.14 19.84 -22.55
C LYS A 283 2.52 19.28 -21.18
N VAL A 284 2.76 20.17 -20.21
CA VAL A 284 3.02 19.78 -18.81
C VAL A 284 1.79 19.10 -18.22
N ALA A 285 0.59 19.66 -18.40
CA ALA A 285 -0.65 19.07 -17.93
C ALA A 285 -0.93 17.69 -18.55
N ASP A 286 -0.64 17.49 -19.84
CA ASP A 286 -0.81 16.20 -20.52
C ASP A 286 0.13 15.14 -19.95
N LYS A 287 1.38 15.50 -19.68
CA LYS A 287 2.33 14.59 -19.03
C LYS A 287 1.96 14.30 -17.58
N LEU A 288 1.46 15.29 -16.85
CA LEU A 288 0.88 15.06 -15.51
C LEU A 288 -0.29 14.08 -15.59
N ARG A 289 -1.16 14.16 -16.60
CA ARG A 289 -2.28 13.22 -16.78
C ARG A 289 -1.80 11.80 -17.07
N GLU A 290 -0.77 11.65 -17.90
CA GLU A 290 -0.16 10.36 -18.21
C GLU A 290 0.41 9.68 -16.95
N LEU A 291 1.09 10.45 -16.10
CA LEU A 291 1.73 9.95 -14.88
C LEU A 291 0.74 9.73 -13.72
N ASN A 292 -0.40 10.42 -13.76
CA ASN A 292 -1.44 10.39 -12.74
C ASN A 292 -2.80 10.01 -13.36
N PRO A 293 -2.95 8.79 -13.91
CA PRO A 293 -4.15 8.41 -14.68
C PRO A 293 -5.41 8.30 -13.80
N GLY A 294 -6.56 8.62 -14.41
CA GLY A 294 -7.89 8.42 -13.81
C GLY A 294 -8.69 9.69 -13.50
N TYR A 295 -8.20 10.90 -13.87
CA TYR A 295 -8.85 12.16 -13.47
C TYR A 295 -8.71 13.27 -14.51
N ASP A 296 -9.72 14.15 -14.54
CA ASP A 296 -9.65 15.43 -15.21
C ASP A 296 -8.75 16.39 -14.42
N LEU A 297 -7.72 16.90 -15.07
CA LEU A 297 -6.78 17.85 -14.50
C LEU A 297 -7.23 19.26 -14.86
N ASP A 298 -7.79 19.95 -13.88
CA ASP A 298 -7.97 21.40 -13.95
C ASP A 298 -6.66 22.09 -13.53
N PHE A 299 -6.17 22.95 -14.41
CA PHE A 299 -4.99 23.75 -14.17
C PHE A 299 -5.22 25.20 -14.56
N THR A 300 -4.57 26.10 -13.83
CA THR A 300 -4.46 27.51 -14.22
C THR A 300 -2.99 27.90 -14.26
N HIS A 301 -2.69 28.95 -15.02
CA HIS A 301 -1.32 29.39 -15.20
C HIS A 301 -1.27 30.90 -15.41
N ARG A 302 -0.07 31.47 -15.26
CA ARG A 302 0.21 32.87 -15.58
C ARG A 302 1.49 32.97 -16.39
N ILE A 303 1.44 33.77 -17.45
CA ILE A 303 2.59 34.09 -18.29
C ILE A 303 2.97 35.55 -18.02
N GLU A 304 4.24 35.79 -17.73
CA GLU A 304 4.82 37.13 -17.58
C GLU A 304 6.12 37.19 -18.37
N GLY A 305 6.31 38.25 -19.16
CA GLY A 305 7.54 38.42 -19.93
C GLY A 305 7.85 37.24 -20.86
N ASN A 306 6.83 36.67 -21.51
CA ASN A 306 6.95 35.51 -22.40
C ASN A 306 7.53 34.26 -21.68
N GLN A 307 7.14 34.05 -20.43
CA GLN A 307 7.55 32.89 -19.62
C GLN A 307 6.41 32.47 -18.69
N VAL A 308 6.20 31.16 -18.50
CA VAL A 308 5.25 30.65 -17.51
C VAL A 308 5.85 30.84 -16.12
N VAL A 309 5.24 31.71 -15.32
CA VAL A 309 5.74 32.10 -13.99
C VAL A 309 4.90 31.54 -12.85
N GLU A 310 3.63 31.19 -13.12
CA GLU A 310 2.76 30.53 -12.16
C GLU A 310 2.07 29.33 -12.80
N PHE A 311 1.95 28.25 -12.04
CA PHE A 311 1.22 27.06 -12.43
C PHE A 311 0.51 26.51 -11.21
N LYS A 312 -0.81 26.34 -11.34
CA LYS A 312 -1.66 25.75 -10.33
C LYS A 312 -2.31 24.52 -10.93
N VAL A 313 -2.29 23.41 -10.19
CA VAL A 313 -3.05 22.22 -10.53
C VAL A 313 -3.78 21.74 -9.29
N SER A 314 -5.11 21.75 -9.37
CA SER A 314 -5.99 21.36 -8.27
C SER A 314 -6.49 19.95 -8.53
N THR A 315 -5.94 18.95 -7.86
CA THR A 315 -6.55 17.62 -7.86
C THR A 315 -6.13 16.79 -6.66
N GLN A 316 -7.07 15.97 -6.19
CA GLN A 316 -6.93 15.10 -5.03
C GLN A 316 -6.03 13.87 -5.31
N ARG A 317 -5.53 13.67 -6.53
CA ARG A 317 -4.83 12.41 -6.89
C ARG A 317 -3.51 12.56 -7.66
N ILE A 318 -2.86 13.72 -7.58
CA ILE A 318 -1.49 13.88 -8.09
C ILE A 318 -0.49 13.21 -7.14
N ALA A 319 0.27 12.24 -7.65
CA ALA A 319 1.38 11.59 -6.95
C ALA A 319 2.74 11.98 -7.54
N ASP A 320 2.80 12.27 -8.85
CA ASP A 320 4.01 12.63 -9.56
C ASP A 320 3.87 13.99 -10.24
N VAL A 321 4.74 14.93 -9.85
CA VAL A 321 4.74 16.32 -10.32
C VAL A 321 6.01 16.72 -11.05
N TRP A 322 6.93 15.80 -11.36
CA TRP A 322 8.18 16.18 -12.01
C TRP A 322 8.03 16.98 -13.33
N PRO A 323 6.96 16.81 -14.16
CA PRO A 323 6.81 17.58 -15.38
C PRO A 323 6.81 19.10 -15.20
N VAL A 324 6.48 19.61 -14.00
CA VAL A 324 6.54 21.05 -13.70
C VAL A 324 7.94 21.64 -13.84
N ARG A 325 8.99 20.80 -13.79
CA ARG A 325 10.39 21.23 -14.04
C ARG A 325 10.61 21.78 -15.45
N ALA A 326 9.73 21.43 -16.40
CA ALA A 326 9.81 21.96 -17.76
C ALA A 326 9.44 23.45 -17.85
N LEU A 327 8.76 24.00 -16.84
CA LEU A 327 8.44 25.42 -16.72
C LEU A 327 9.62 26.16 -16.06
N HIS A 328 10.69 26.42 -16.82
CA HIS A 328 11.98 26.87 -16.28
C HIS A 328 11.96 28.19 -15.51
N ALA A 329 11.00 29.06 -15.78
CA ALA A 329 10.84 30.36 -15.13
C ALA A 329 9.81 30.35 -13.98
N LEU A 330 9.29 29.18 -13.61
CA LEU A 330 8.24 29.03 -12.60
C LEU A 330 8.69 29.62 -11.26
N ARG A 331 7.86 30.52 -10.71
CA ARG A 331 8.05 31.19 -9.43
C ARG A 331 7.00 30.75 -8.41
N LYS A 332 5.76 30.51 -8.85
CA LYS A 332 4.67 30.07 -7.99
C LYS A 332 4.14 28.73 -8.45
N LEU A 333 4.10 27.77 -7.52
CA LEU A 333 3.53 26.45 -7.75
C LEU A 333 2.48 26.17 -6.68
N ASP A 334 1.26 25.91 -7.14
CA ASP A 334 0.13 25.53 -6.28
C ASP A 334 -0.31 24.11 -6.63
N LEU A 335 -0.14 23.22 -5.66
CA LEU A 335 -0.47 21.79 -5.68
C LEU A 335 -1.43 21.44 -4.54
N GLU A 336 -2.14 22.42 -3.98
CA GLU A 336 -3.09 22.17 -2.90
C GLU A 336 -4.25 21.30 -3.38
N GLY A 337 -4.71 20.40 -2.52
CA GLY A 337 -5.88 19.58 -2.82
C GLY A 337 -6.28 18.74 -1.63
N GLU A 338 -7.52 18.90 -1.16
CA GLU A 338 -8.06 18.05 -0.11
C GLU A 338 -8.05 16.59 -0.55
N GLY A 339 -7.40 15.72 0.22
CA GLY A 339 -7.26 14.30 -0.13
C GLY A 339 -6.15 13.98 -1.11
N SER A 340 -5.31 14.96 -1.49
CA SER A 340 -4.15 14.77 -2.37
C SER A 340 -3.25 13.62 -1.92
N VAL A 341 -2.88 12.72 -2.85
CA VAL A 341 -1.92 11.63 -2.59
C VAL A 341 -0.46 12.08 -2.70
N LEU A 342 -0.21 13.35 -3.03
CA LEU A 342 1.14 13.90 -3.20
C LEU A 342 1.91 13.74 -1.88
N ALA A 343 2.93 12.89 -1.89
CA ALA A 343 3.79 12.66 -0.74
C ALA A 343 5.26 12.98 -1.02
N ASP A 344 5.65 13.05 -2.29
CA ASP A 344 7.03 13.21 -2.72
C ASP A 344 7.19 14.46 -3.58
N ILE A 345 7.95 15.42 -3.07
CA ILE A 345 8.28 16.69 -3.74
C ILE A 345 9.77 16.77 -4.09
N SER A 346 10.51 15.66 -4.05
CA SER A 346 11.95 15.62 -4.35
C SER A 346 12.29 16.17 -5.74
N CYS A 347 11.39 16.00 -6.71
CA CYS A 347 11.52 16.56 -8.04
C CYS A 347 11.50 18.10 -8.08
N LEU A 348 11.12 18.80 -7.00
CA LEU A 348 11.17 20.26 -6.92
C LEU A 348 12.55 20.80 -6.54
N ARG A 349 13.49 19.94 -6.13
CA ARG A 349 14.83 20.34 -5.67
C ARG A 349 15.53 21.22 -6.69
N GLY A 350 16.08 22.34 -6.21
CA GLY A 350 16.84 23.29 -7.02
C GLY A 350 16.02 24.16 -7.98
N LEU A 351 14.67 24.04 -7.99
CA LEU A 351 13.83 25.01 -8.69
C LEU A 351 13.91 26.38 -8.01
N ARG A 352 13.68 27.44 -8.78
CA ARG A 352 13.72 28.83 -8.29
C ARG A 352 12.35 29.35 -7.85
N LEU A 353 11.57 28.49 -7.20
CA LEU A 353 10.25 28.85 -6.67
C LEU A 353 10.37 29.88 -5.55
N GLN A 354 9.49 30.87 -5.58
CA GLN A 354 9.29 31.90 -4.57
C GLN A 354 8.04 31.59 -3.71
N GLU A 355 7.07 30.88 -4.27
CA GLU A 355 5.83 30.48 -3.58
C GLU A 355 5.52 29.02 -3.87
N LEU A 356 5.23 28.25 -2.81
CA LEU A 356 4.83 26.86 -2.90
C LEU A 356 3.63 26.62 -1.97
N ALA A 357 2.56 26.08 -2.54
CA ALA A 357 1.38 25.69 -1.81
C ALA A 357 1.15 24.18 -1.98
N ILE A 358 1.22 23.43 -0.89
CA ILE A 358 1.06 21.96 -0.82
C ILE A 358 0.17 21.58 0.38
N SER A 359 -0.74 22.47 0.78
CA SER A 359 -1.70 22.23 1.86
C SER A 359 -2.61 21.04 1.56
N ASN A 360 -3.00 20.32 2.61
CA ASN A 360 -3.86 19.12 2.59
C ASN A 360 -3.31 17.95 1.74
N THR A 361 -1.99 17.89 1.56
CA THR A 361 -1.28 16.79 0.90
C THR A 361 -0.70 15.79 1.92
N ARG A 362 -0.08 14.71 1.42
CA ARG A 362 0.62 13.70 2.24
C ARG A 362 2.12 13.96 2.38
N VAL A 363 2.59 15.14 1.99
CA VAL A 363 4.01 15.50 2.10
C VAL A 363 4.41 15.52 3.58
N ALA A 364 5.37 14.67 3.95
CA ALA A 364 5.92 14.61 5.30
C ALA A 364 7.35 15.14 5.38
N ASP A 365 8.11 15.06 4.29
CA ASP A 365 9.52 15.44 4.19
C ASP A 365 9.69 16.74 3.38
N LEU A 366 10.33 17.73 3.99
CA LEU A 366 10.63 19.04 3.41
C LEU A 366 12.08 19.19 2.93
N ALA A 367 12.90 18.13 2.95
CA ALA A 367 14.31 18.18 2.57
C ALA A 367 14.55 18.68 1.13
N ALA A 368 13.58 18.51 0.24
CA ALA A 368 13.64 19.04 -1.13
C ALA A 368 13.71 20.57 -1.17
N LEU A 369 13.23 21.26 -0.13
CA LEU A 369 13.12 22.72 -0.06
C LEU A 369 14.42 23.42 0.38
N GLN A 370 15.38 22.68 0.93
CA GLN A 370 16.63 23.25 1.46
C GLN A 370 17.38 24.05 0.39
N GLY A 371 17.76 25.29 0.75
CA GLY A 371 18.48 26.21 -0.14
C GLY A 371 17.65 26.80 -1.30
N MET A 372 16.36 26.50 -1.41
CA MET A 372 15.49 27.13 -2.41
C MET A 372 15.18 28.59 -2.03
N PRO A 373 14.97 29.50 -3.00
CA PRO A 373 14.71 30.93 -2.76
C PRO A 373 13.24 31.22 -2.35
N LEU A 374 12.62 30.31 -1.61
CA LEU A 374 11.20 30.34 -1.29
C LEU A 374 10.87 31.42 -0.25
N GLN A 375 9.84 32.22 -0.51
CA GLN A 375 9.37 33.33 0.33
C GLN A 375 8.01 33.06 0.98
N ARG A 376 7.14 32.26 0.33
CA ARG A 376 5.86 31.82 0.89
C ARG A 376 5.72 30.30 0.79
N LEU A 377 5.30 29.68 1.90
CA LEU A 377 5.09 28.25 1.99
C LEU A 377 3.76 27.97 2.69
N GLN A 378 2.92 27.15 2.07
CA GLN A 378 1.68 26.66 2.67
C GLN A 378 1.74 25.13 2.76
N ILE A 379 1.75 24.62 4.00
CA ILE A 379 1.85 23.19 4.35
C ILE A 379 0.74 22.79 5.34
N SER A 380 -0.32 23.58 5.45
CA SER A 380 -1.40 23.32 6.41
C SER A 380 -2.07 21.98 6.12
N GLY A 381 -2.37 21.18 7.15
CA GLY A 381 -3.02 19.87 7.01
C GLY A 381 -2.13 18.78 6.40
N THR A 382 -0.80 18.92 6.49
CA THR A 382 0.17 17.89 6.05
C THR A 382 0.74 17.10 7.25
N PRO A 383 1.24 15.87 7.06
CA PRO A 383 1.84 15.06 8.12
C PRO A 383 3.29 15.47 8.49
N VAL A 384 3.74 16.68 8.16
CA VAL A 384 5.09 17.17 8.46
C VAL A 384 5.36 17.17 9.96
N ARG A 385 6.49 16.56 10.34
CA ARG A 385 6.97 16.48 11.74
C ARG A 385 8.25 17.28 11.99
N ASP A 386 9.07 17.46 10.96
CA ASP A 386 10.36 18.14 11.06
C ASP A 386 10.38 19.42 10.22
N LEU A 387 10.65 20.55 10.89
CA LEU A 387 10.77 21.87 10.27
C LEU A 387 12.23 22.32 10.11
N VAL A 388 13.22 21.51 10.52
CA VAL A 388 14.66 21.79 10.35
C VAL A 388 15.04 22.11 8.90
N PRO A 389 14.49 21.45 7.86
CA PRO A 389 14.79 21.80 6.47
C PRO A 389 14.54 23.28 6.13
N LEU A 390 13.61 23.94 6.83
CA LEU A 390 13.25 25.34 6.59
C LEU A 390 14.28 26.36 7.08
N LYS A 391 15.24 25.96 7.94
CA LYS A 391 16.28 26.86 8.49
C LYS A 391 17.10 27.59 7.43
N THR A 392 17.26 26.97 6.27
CA THR A 392 18.08 27.48 5.15
C THR A 392 17.26 28.16 4.06
N VAL A 393 15.94 28.26 4.25
CA VAL A 393 15.00 28.82 3.28
C VAL A 393 14.71 30.26 3.69
N PRO A 394 14.80 31.27 2.80
CA PRO A 394 14.58 32.68 3.12
C PRO A 394 13.08 33.03 3.21
N LEU A 395 12.34 32.22 3.98
CA LEU A 395 10.89 32.26 4.06
C LEU A 395 10.41 33.53 4.78
N GLN A 396 9.39 34.18 4.25
CA GLN A 396 8.74 35.37 4.83
C GLN A 396 7.36 35.05 5.40
N HIS A 397 6.62 34.13 4.79
CA HIS A 397 5.28 33.74 5.22
C HIS A 397 5.15 32.22 5.26
N LEU A 398 4.69 31.69 6.39
CA LEU A 398 4.42 30.28 6.60
C LEU A 398 2.98 30.05 7.03
N GLU A 399 2.25 29.21 6.31
CA GLU A 399 0.98 28.64 6.75
C GLU A 399 1.20 27.16 7.05
N CYS A 400 1.05 26.77 8.32
CA CYS A 400 1.36 25.44 8.82
C CYS A 400 0.39 24.99 9.93
N GLU A 401 -0.89 25.30 9.77
CA GLU A 401 -1.95 24.84 10.66
C GLU A 401 -2.16 23.33 10.52
N ARG A 402 -2.53 22.63 11.61
CA ARG A 402 -2.84 21.19 11.59
C ARG A 402 -1.71 20.30 11.03
N ILE A 403 -0.45 20.63 11.31
CA ILE A 403 0.70 19.74 11.04
C ILE A 403 0.94 18.77 12.21
N ALA A 404 1.76 17.73 11.99
CA ALA A 404 2.00 16.66 12.96
C ALA A 404 3.06 16.99 14.04
N THR A 405 3.58 18.22 14.08
CA THR A 405 4.50 18.68 15.12
C THR A 405 3.96 19.89 15.88
N SER A 406 4.40 20.01 17.13
CA SER A 406 4.22 21.20 17.96
C SER A 406 5.56 21.87 18.31
N ASP A 407 6.68 21.32 17.82
CA ASP A 407 8.01 21.92 17.95
C ASP A 407 8.27 22.87 16.77
N TYR A 408 8.24 24.17 17.08
CA TYR A 408 8.53 25.25 16.15
C TYR A 408 9.93 25.86 16.37
N SER A 409 10.79 25.23 17.17
CA SER A 409 12.12 25.74 17.53
C SER A 409 12.97 26.04 16.29
N ALA A 410 12.88 25.20 15.26
CA ALA A 410 13.58 25.39 13.99
C ALA A 410 13.24 26.73 13.30
N LEU A 411 12.02 27.23 13.46
CA LEU A 411 11.57 28.48 12.85
C LEU A 411 12.23 29.71 13.46
N LYS A 412 12.74 29.63 14.70
CA LYS A 412 13.51 30.72 15.34
C LYS A 412 14.80 31.06 14.58
N ALA A 413 15.34 30.11 13.82
CA ALA A 413 16.53 30.34 12.99
C ALA A 413 16.20 30.98 11.62
N VAL A 414 14.93 30.99 11.21
CA VAL A 414 14.47 31.58 9.94
C VAL A 414 14.28 33.09 10.12
N ARG A 415 15.37 33.85 10.03
CA ARG A 415 15.38 35.29 10.35
C ARG A 415 14.53 36.16 9.43
N SER A 416 14.20 35.69 8.24
CA SER A 416 13.37 36.40 7.26
C SER A 416 11.86 36.32 7.55
N LEU A 417 11.44 35.47 8.50
CA LEU A 417 10.04 35.13 8.72
C LEU A 417 9.27 36.32 9.32
N LYS A 418 8.23 36.76 8.61
CA LYS A 418 7.36 37.87 8.98
C LYS A 418 6.08 37.37 9.63
N THR A 419 5.44 36.36 9.02
CA THR A 419 4.18 35.81 9.53
C THR A 419 4.18 34.28 9.59
N ILE A 420 3.48 33.76 10.61
CA ILE A 420 3.13 32.34 10.76
C ILE A 420 1.62 32.29 11.02
N ASN A 421 0.87 31.55 10.20
CA ASN A 421 -0.58 31.38 10.33
C ASN A 421 -1.32 32.73 10.45
N GLY A 422 -1.01 33.66 9.54
CA GLY A 422 -1.53 35.04 9.58
C GLY A 422 -1.07 35.94 10.74
N GLN A 423 -0.32 35.44 11.73
CA GLN A 423 0.16 36.21 12.89
C GLN A 423 1.60 36.66 12.71
N LEU A 424 2.03 37.71 13.42
CA LEU A 424 3.45 38.10 13.46
C LEU A 424 4.31 36.94 13.98
N ALA A 425 5.35 36.57 13.23
CA ALA A 425 6.20 35.42 13.56
C ALA A 425 6.82 35.56 14.97
N ALA A 426 7.20 36.77 15.36
CA ALA A 426 7.75 37.04 16.70
C ALA A 426 6.74 36.74 17.82
N ASP A 427 5.46 36.99 17.62
CA ASP A 427 4.43 36.79 18.65
C ASP A 427 3.97 35.33 18.68
N PHE A 428 3.87 34.70 17.51
CA PHE A 428 3.64 33.27 17.40
C PHE A 428 4.75 32.47 18.10
N LEU A 429 6.02 32.79 17.84
CA LEU A 429 7.16 32.06 18.43
C LEU A 429 7.41 32.37 19.92
N LYS A 430 6.86 33.46 20.46
CA LYS A 430 6.83 33.72 21.91
C LYS A 430 5.75 32.91 22.61
N SER A 431 4.59 32.77 21.97
CA SER A 431 3.45 32.04 22.53
C SER A 431 3.55 30.53 22.32
N SER A 432 4.34 30.08 21.33
CA SER A 432 4.66 28.68 21.18
C SER A 432 5.50 28.21 22.37
N LYS A 433 4.88 27.41 23.23
CA LYS A 433 5.61 26.68 24.26
C LYS A 433 6.57 25.74 23.52
N GLU A 434 7.85 25.76 23.89
CA GLU A 434 8.70 24.60 23.64
C GLU A 434 8.06 23.44 24.41
N ILE A 435 7.27 22.62 23.73
CA ILE A 435 6.66 21.44 24.34
C ILE A 435 7.76 20.41 24.43
N TRP A 436 8.38 20.37 25.61
CA TRP A 436 9.22 19.28 26.03
C TRP A 436 8.32 18.11 26.43
N THR A 437 8.44 17.00 25.71
CA THR A 437 7.95 15.71 26.22
C THR A 437 9.05 15.11 27.07
N ALA A 438 8.86 15.11 28.40
CA ALA A 438 9.78 14.45 29.30
C ALA A 438 9.76 12.94 29.02
N LEU A 439 10.91 12.37 28.64
CA LEU A 439 11.05 10.92 28.44
C LEU A 439 10.81 10.14 29.74
N PHE A 440 11.08 10.75 30.89
CA PHE A 440 10.90 10.20 32.23
C PHE A 440 9.95 11.10 33.02
N ASP A 441 8.64 10.92 32.86
CA ASP A 441 7.62 11.73 33.54
C ASP A 441 7.31 11.23 34.97
N GLY A 442 8.01 10.17 35.40
CA GLY A 442 7.82 9.54 36.70
C GLY A 442 6.54 8.73 36.83
N LYS A 443 5.75 8.59 35.77
CA LYS A 443 4.47 7.87 35.75
C LYS A 443 4.46 6.70 34.78
N SER A 444 5.32 6.73 33.77
CA SER A 444 5.41 5.70 32.74
C SER A 444 6.70 4.89 32.90
N LEU A 445 6.63 3.56 32.80
CA LEU A 445 7.81 2.68 32.69
C LEU A 445 7.85 1.93 31.34
N ASP A 446 6.78 2.01 30.55
CA ASP A 446 6.61 1.27 29.29
C ASP A 446 7.71 1.57 28.26
N PHE A 447 8.39 2.72 28.41
CA PHE A 447 9.50 3.11 27.56
C PHE A 447 10.84 2.50 28.00
N LEU A 448 10.94 1.72 29.09
CA LEU A 448 12.17 1.03 29.53
C LEU A 448 12.08 -0.47 29.21
N ARG A 449 13.04 -0.99 28.43
CA ARG A 449 13.09 -2.41 28.01
C ARG A 449 13.44 -3.36 29.12
N GLN A 450 14.28 -2.90 30.06
CA GLN A 450 14.83 -3.68 31.17
C GLN A 450 14.91 -2.76 32.40
N ALA A 451 13.87 -2.80 33.24
CA ALA A 451 13.79 -2.01 34.46
C ALA A 451 14.17 -2.82 35.72
N ASN A 452 14.82 -3.98 35.59
CA ASN A 452 15.06 -4.87 36.75
C ASN A 452 15.87 -4.20 37.88
N GLY A 453 16.69 -3.19 37.56
CA GLY A 453 17.43 -2.36 38.51
C GLY A 453 16.80 -1.00 38.85
N TRP A 454 15.58 -0.70 38.39
CA TRP A 454 14.95 0.63 38.56
C TRP A 454 13.45 0.50 38.84
N LYS A 455 12.93 1.37 39.71
CA LYS A 455 11.50 1.40 40.07
C LYS A 455 10.98 2.83 40.16
N ILE A 456 9.67 2.99 40.14
CA ILE A 456 9.01 4.27 40.43
C ILE A 456 8.63 4.30 41.90
N GLU A 457 9.18 5.27 42.65
CA GLU A 457 8.76 5.58 44.01
C GLU A 457 8.25 7.01 44.09
N LYS A 458 6.99 7.19 44.51
CA LYS A 458 6.37 8.52 44.68
C LYS A 458 6.48 9.43 43.44
N GLY A 459 6.38 8.83 42.25
CA GLY A 459 6.48 9.56 40.98
C GLY A 459 7.91 9.92 40.57
N VAL A 460 8.92 9.28 41.16
CA VAL A 460 10.33 9.48 40.82
C VAL A 460 10.96 8.14 40.47
N LEU A 461 11.76 8.11 39.41
CA LEU A 461 12.57 6.94 39.06
C LEU A 461 13.72 6.80 40.05
N VAL A 462 13.77 5.68 40.76
CA VAL A 462 14.80 5.37 41.75
C VAL A 462 15.49 4.05 41.41
N ASN A 463 16.79 3.98 41.69
CA ASN A 463 17.57 2.75 41.52
C ASN A 463 17.17 1.72 42.60
N ASN A 464 17.16 0.45 42.23
CA ASN A 464 16.97 -0.67 43.15
C ASN A 464 18.34 -1.11 43.69
N PRO A 465 18.63 -0.94 44.98
CA PRO A 465 19.96 -1.26 45.54
C PRO A 465 20.32 -2.76 45.45
N GLU A 466 19.33 -3.64 45.25
CA GLU A 466 19.54 -5.09 45.12
C GLU A 466 19.89 -5.52 43.68
N ASN A 467 19.70 -4.65 42.69
CA ASN A 467 20.04 -4.90 41.30
C ASN A 467 20.54 -3.62 40.62
N LEU A 468 21.84 -3.56 40.32
CA LEU A 468 22.52 -2.36 39.83
C LEU A 468 22.54 -2.25 38.29
N ASP A 469 21.70 -2.99 37.57
CA ASP A 469 21.64 -2.91 36.11
C ASP A 469 21.24 -1.52 35.61
N ALA A 470 21.83 -1.09 34.49
CA ALA A 470 21.49 0.17 33.84
C ALA A 470 20.09 0.11 33.20
N GLY A 471 19.29 1.16 33.37
CA GLY A 471 18.02 1.31 32.68
C GLY A 471 18.24 1.53 31.18
N GLN A 472 17.56 0.74 30.34
CA GLN A 472 17.62 0.86 28.88
C GLN A 472 16.25 1.22 28.32
N THR A 473 16.18 2.10 27.33
CA THR A 473 14.92 2.40 26.64
C THR A 473 14.43 1.20 25.82
N ALA A 474 13.12 1.06 25.70
CA ALA A 474 12.40 0.07 24.89
C ALA A 474 12.56 0.32 23.39
N LEU A 475 12.83 1.57 23.01
CA LEU A 475 12.96 2.05 21.65
C LEU A 475 14.25 2.85 21.48
N ASP A 476 14.82 2.77 20.28
CA ASP A 476 15.87 3.69 19.82
C ASP A 476 15.24 5.06 19.50
N PHE A 477 16.03 6.13 19.60
CA PHE A 477 15.64 7.48 19.23
C PHE A 477 16.76 8.14 18.43
N GLU A 478 16.41 9.03 17.49
CA GLU A 478 17.35 9.77 16.65
C GLU A 478 17.12 11.28 16.82
N ASN A 479 18.16 12.10 16.59
CA ASN A 479 18.09 13.58 16.60
C ASN A 479 17.53 14.22 17.90
N ALA A 480 17.78 13.60 19.05
CA ALA A 480 17.27 14.07 20.35
C ALA A 480 18.32 14.85 21.17
N GLU A 481 17.87 15.87 21.90
CA GLU A 481 18.66 16.53 22.94
C GLU A 481 18.38 15.89 24.31
N PHE A 482 19.41 15.36 24.98
CA PHE A 482 19.28 14.76 26.32
C PHE A 482 19.58 15.77 27.41
N ARG A 483 18.59 16.06 28.27
CA ARG A 483 18.77 16.84 29.49
C ARG A 483 18.32 16.02 30.70
N ILE A 484 19.24 15.70 31.59
CA ILE A 484 18.98 14.91 32.80
C ILE A 484 18.98 15.84 34.01
N ARG A 485 17.92 15.82 34.81
CA ARG A 485 17.85 16.53 36.11
C ARG A 485 17.64 15.49 37.21
N PHE A 486 18.56 15.45 38.17
CA PHE A 486 18.51 14.52 39.29
C PHE A 486 18.81 15.25 40.61
N LYS A 487 18.36 14.65 41.72
CA LYS A 487 18.73 15.07 43.07
C LYS A 487 19.53 13.94 43.69
N VAL A 488 20.76 14.22 44.10
CA VAL A 488 21.68 13.22 44.64
C VAL A 488 21.50 13.11 46.15
N LYS A 489 21.49 11.87 46.66
CA LYS A 489 21.68 11.56 48.08
C LYS A 489 22.62 10.36 48.18
N GLU A 490 23.71 10.47 48.93
CA GLU A 490 24.66 9.37 49.21
C GLU A 490 25.29 8.71 47.97
N LEU A 491 25.76 9.51 47.00
CA LEU A 491 26.35 9.01 45.76
C LEU A 491 27.88 9.09 45.79
N HIS A 492 28.55 7.96 45.53
CA HIS A 492 30.00 7.91 45.38
C HIS A 492 30.45 8.25 43.95
N SER A 493 29.71 7.79 42.92
CA SER A 493 29.99 8.09 41.50
C SER A 493 28.75 7.93 40.64
N LEU A 494 28.60 8.77 39.60
CA LEU A 494 27.51 8.70 38.61
C LEU A 494 28.07 8.77 37.19
N PHE A 495 27.65 7.82 36.35
CA PHE A 495 28.09 7.71 34.97
C PHE A 495 26.88 7.60 34.04
N PHE A 496 26.94 8.28 32.89
CA PHE A 496 25.94 8.20 31.83
C PHE A 496 26.60 7.72 30.53
N PRO A 497 26.73 6.39 30.32
CA PRO A 497 27.24 5.88 29.06
C PRO A 497 26.18 6.07 27.97
N ALA A 498 26.37 7.04 27.08
CA ALA A 498 25.62 7.13 25.85
C ALA A 498 26.26 6.19 24.81
N ARG A 499 25.49 5.27 24.25
CA ARG A 499 25.94 4.39 23.17
C ARG A 499 25.28 4.81 21.87
N GLN A 500 26.05 5.41 20.97
CA GLN A 500 25.64 5.58 19.58
C GLN A 500 25.66 4.20 18.90
N THR A 501 24.55 3.80 18.30
CA THR A 501 24.50 2.59 17.47
C THR A 501 24.89 2.95 16.04
N ASN A 502 25.25 1.97 15.20
CA ASN A 502 25.65 2.22 13.81
C ASN A 502 24.53 2.82 12.92
N ARG A 503 23.36 3.12 13.48
CA ARG A 503 22.21 3.70 12.78
C ARG A 503 22.03 5.21 12.98
N GLY A 504 22.87 5.87 13.79
CA GLY A 504 22.80 7.32 14.01
C GLY A 504 22.63 7.65 15.47
#